data_AF-Q8WTG9-F1
#
_entry.id   AF-Q8WTG9-F1
#
_cell.length_a   1.000
_cell.length_b   1.000
_cell.length_c   1.000
_cell.angle_alpha   90.00
_cell.angle_beta   90.00
_cell.angle_gamma   90.00
#
_symmetry.space_group_name_H-M   'P 1'
#
loop_
_entity.id
_entity.type
_entity.pdbx_description
1 polymer ?
#
loop_
_entity_poly.entity_id
_entity_poly.type
_entity_poly.pdbx_seq_one_letter_code
_entity_poly.pdbx_strand_id
1 'polypeptide(L)' 'EKRPRTAFSGEQLARLKHEFTENRYLTERRRQELARELGLNEAQI' A
#
# COMPACT_ATOMS: atom_id res chain seq x y z
N GLU A 1 -0.94 12.44 -20.50
CA GLU A 1 -2.05 12.14 -19.57
C GLU A 1 -1.48 11.76 -18.20
N LYS A 2 -1.87 12.46 -17.13
CA LYS A 2 -1.48 12.09 -15.77
C LYS A 2 -2.37 10.90 -15.38
N ARG A 3 -1.78 9.76 -15.01
CA ARG A 3 -2.55 8.60 -14.50
C ARG A 3 -3.50 9.12 -13.40
N PRO A 4 -4.79 8.75 -13.41
CA PRO A 4 -5.71 9.19 -12.37
C PRO A 4 -5.11 8.81 -11.01
N ARG A 5 -4.97 9.79 -10.13
CA ARG A 5 -4.50 9.55 -8.76
C ARG A 5 -5.43 8.52 -8.14
N THR A 6 -4.91 7.35 -7.81
CA THR A 6 -5.70 6.32 -7.14
C THR A 6 -6.11 6.85 -5.78
N ALA A 7 -7.42 7.00 -5.58
CA ALA A 7 -7.96 7.27 -4.26
C ALA A 7 -7.96 5.95 -3.48
N PHE A 8 -7.24 5.90 -2.37
CA PHE A 8 -7.29 4.77 -1.46
C PHE A 8 -8.61 4.75 -0.69
N SER A 9 -9.20 3.57 -0.50
CA SER A 9 -10.33 3.40 0.41
C SER A 9 -9.90 3.64 1.87
N GLY A 10 -10.86 3.90 2.76
CA GLY A 10 -10.56 4.07 4.19
C GLY A 10 -9.87 2.85 4.81
N GLU A 11 -10.25 1.65 4.37
CA GLU A 11 -9.64 0.39 4.79
C GLU A 11 -8.19 0.25 4.32
N GLN A 12 -7.93 0.58 3.04
CA GLN A 12 -6.56 0.60 2.49
C GLN A 12 -5.66 1.57 3.26
N LEU A 13 -6.15 2.78 3.56
CA LEU A 13 -5.41 3.75 4.37
C LEU A 13 -5.14 3.27 5.79
N ALA A 14 -6.12 2.62 6.43
CA ALA A 14 -5.95 2.09 7.78
C ALA A 14 -4.86 1.01 7.82
N ARG A 15 -4.87 0.08 6.84
CA ARG A 15 -3.88 -0.98 6.75
C ARG A 15 -2.48 -0.45 6.45
N LEU A 16 -2.33 0.48 5.50
CA LEU A 16 -1.05 1.13 5.18
C LEU A 16 -0.47 1.87 6.40
N LYS A 17 -1.31 2.60 7.15
CA LYS A 17 -0.88 3.30 8.38
C LYS A 17 -0.42 2.33 9.46
N HIS A 18 -1.15 1.23 9.63
CA HIS A 18 -0.79 0.19 10.60
C HIS A 18 0.57 -0.42 10.24
N GLU A 19 0.73 -0.87 9.00
CA GLU A 19 1.98 -1.49 8.55
C GLU A 19 3.17 -0.53 8.65
N PHE A 20 3.00 0.75 8.30
CA PHE A 20 4.06 1.76 8.45
C PHE A 20 4.41 2.05 9.92
N THR A 21 3.45 1.91 10.83
CA THR A 21 3.68 2.08 12.27
C THR A 21 4.45 0.89 12.83
N GLU A 22 4.15 -0.33 12.40
CA GLU A 22 4.86 -1.54 12.80
C GLU A 22 6.25 -1.64 12.18
N ASN A 23 6.38 -1.29 10.89
CA ASN A 23 7.63 -1.32 10.17
C ASN A 23 7.70 -0.20 9.11
N ARG A 24 8.51 0.83 9.41
CA ARG A 24 8.71 1.98 8.51
C ARG A 24 9.38 1.62 7.18
N TYR A 25 10.03 0.45 7.10
CA TYR A 25 10.77 0.03 5.91
C TYR A 25 10.34 -1.38 5.51
N LEU A 26 9.51 -1.45 4.47
CA LEU A 26 9.05 -2.72 3.93
C LEU A 26 10.12 -3.35 3.04
N THR A 27 10.35 -4.64 3.26
CA THR A 27 11.06 -5.47 2.28
C THR A 27 10.23 -5.59 1.00
N GLU A 28 10.89 -5.90 -0.11
CA GLU A 28 10.21 -6.11 -1.40
C GLU A 28 9.09 -7.16 -1.30
N ARG A 29 9.37 -8.28 -0.64
CA ARG A 29 8.37 -9.34 -0.42
C ARG A 29 7.15 -8.82 0.33
N ARG A 30 7.35 -8.05 1.41
CA ARG A 30 6.22 -7.54 2.21
C ARG A 30 5.40 -6.52 1.43
N ARG A 31 6.06 -5.71 0.60
CA ARG A 31 5.42 -4.77 -0.32
C ARG A 31 4.52 -5.50 -1.34
N GLN A 32 5.01 -6.58 -1.93
CA GLN A 32 4.25 -7.41 -2.88
C GLN A 32 3.02 -8.06 -2.25
N GLU A 33 3.18 -8.59 -1.03
CA GLU A 33 2.08 -9.17 -0.26
C GLU A 33 1.02 -8.10 0.05
N LEU A 34 1.43 -6.92 0.53
CA LEU A 34 0.53 -5.84 0.89
C LEU A 34 -0.18 -5.24 -0.33
N ALA A 35 0.51 -5.14 -1.47
CA ALA A 35 -0.08 -4.74 -2.74
C ALA A 35 -1.21 -5.70 -3.15
N ARG A 36 -0.97 -7.01 -3.05
CA ARG A 36 -1.97 -8.04 -3.36
C ARG A 36 -3.15 -8.04 -2.39
N GLU A 37 -2.89 -7.93 -1.09
CA GLU A 37 -3.94 -7.83 -0.05
C GLU A 37 -4.87 -6.64 -0.29
N LEU A 38 -4.32 -5.51 -0.72
CA LEU A 38 -5.07 -4.26 -0.90
C LEU A 38 -5.59 -4.06 -2.33
N GLY A 39 -5.27 -4.95 -3.27
CA GLY A 39 -5.59 -4.78 -4.69
C GLY A 39 -4.91 -3.55 -5.32
N LEU A 40 -3.72 -3.20 -4.82
CA LEU A 40 -2.90 -2.07 -5.26
C LEU A 40 -1.67 -2.56 -6.05
N ASN A 41 -0.98 -1.64 -6.69
CA ASN A 41 0.34 -1.89 -7.27
C ASN A 41 1.43 -1.63 -6.22
N GLU A 42 2.57 -2.30 -6.34
CA GLU A 42 3.73 -2.10 -5.45
C GLU A 42 4.24 -0.65 -5.42
N ALA A 43 4.10 0.10 -6.52
CA ALA A 43 4.44 1.52 -6.57
C ALA A 43 3.54 2.41 -5.70
N GLN A 44 2.45 1.86 -5.17
CA GLN A 44 1.48 2.54 -4.30
C GLN A 44 1.65 2.13 -2.83
N ILE A 45 2.59 1.22 -2.53
CA ILE A 45 2.93 0.70 -1.21
C ILE A 45 4.27 1.27 -0.74
#